data_AF-A0A949Z6U0-F1
#
_entry.id   AF-A0A949Z6U0-F1
#
_cell.length_a   1.000
_cell.length_b   1.000
_cell.length_c   1.000
_cell.angle_alpha   90.00
_cell.angle_beta   90.00
_cell.angle_gamma   90.00
#
_symmetry.space_group_name_H-M   'P 1'
#
loop_
_entity.id
_entity.type
_entity.pdbx_description
1 polymer ?
#
loop_
_entity_poly.entity_id
_entity_poly.type
_entity_poly.pdbx_seq_one_letter_code
_entity_poly.pdbx_strand_id
1 'polypeptide(L)'
;MCLPESRPRISAQSGFTLLEALVGLLLAAVATATIADTLTGILKRSYITMEVIRASDESERFASSFTQAGKAAIHWAVYPDRATYLADPSGNITAAGNMLVFEDQLPDGTLLTELFEFDPLAHTLARFQNSLSQERSLLNNIVYSAGRTSAFGQDLGLVQAHWTVQNNYELMDFEAYGNPLRMR
;
A
#
# COMPACT_ATOMS: atom_id res chain seq x y z
N MET A 1 -22.77 26.46 -91.05
CA MET A 1 -22.91 25.09 -90.51
C MET A 1 -22.19 25.08 -89.17
N CYS A 2 -22.93 24.97 -88.07
CA CYS A 2 -22.41 25.02 -86.70
C CYS A 2 -21.84 23.66 -86.31
N LEU A 3 -20.62 23.63 -85.78
CA LEU A 3 -20.12 22.53 -84.96
C LEU A 3 -20.14 23.01 -83.50
N PRO A 4 -20.75 22.27 -82.55
CA PRO A 4 -20.73 22.63 -81.15
C PRO A 4 -19.34 22.29 -80.59
N GLU A 5 -18.62 23.32 -80.16
CA GLU A 5 -17.39 23.16 -79.41
C GLU A 5 -17.75 22.58 -78.03
N SER A 6 -17.38 21.31 -77.83
CA SER A 6 -17.52 20.61 -76.56
C SER A 6 -16.66 21.34 -75.52
N ARG A 7 -17.28 22.21 -74.73
CA ARG A 7 -16.64 22.78 -73.54
C ARG A 7 -16.20 21.63 -72.63
N PRO A 8 -14.89 21.49 -72.30
CA PRO A 8 -14.51 20.59 -71.24
C PRO A 8 -15.12 21.13 -69.94
N ARG A 9 -16.05 20.37 -69.34
CA ARG A 9 -16.41 20.56 -67.94
C ARG A 9 -15.16 20.26 -67.14
N ILE A 10 -14.40 21.29 -66.80
CA ILE A 10 -13.38 21.19 -65.75
C ILE A 10 -14.16 20.81 -64.49
N SER A 11 -14.07 19.53 -64.13
CA SER A 11 -14.50 19.04 -62.84
C SER A 11 -13.71 19.81 -61.80
N ALA A 12 -14.32 20.84 -61.21
CA ALA A 12 -13.81 21.49 -60.02
C ALA A 12 -14.04 20.56 -58.83
N GLN A 13 -13.30 19.44 -58.77
CA GLN A 13 -12.95 18.88 -57.48
C GLN A 13 -12.02 19.91 -56.85
N SER A 14 -12.53 20.70 -55.91
CA SER A 14 -11.71 21.65 -55.15
C SER A 14 -10.68 20.85 -54.35
N GLY A 15 -9.49 20.67 -54.92
CA GLY A 15 -8.35 20.14 -54.20
C GLY A 15 -8.00 21.11 -53.07
N PHE A 16 -7.76 20.55 -51.88
CA PHE A 16 -7.25 21.30 -50.73
C PHE A 16 -6.06 22.16 -51.16
N THR A 17 -6.09 23.44 -50.83
CA THR A 17 -4.94 24.32 -51.07
C THR A 17 -3.80 23.94 -50.13
N LEU A 18 -2.54 24.16 -50.57
CA LEU A 18 -1.36 23.89 -49.75
C LEU A 18 -1.43 24.59 -48.37
N LEU A 19 -2.01 25.79 -48.35
CA LEU A 19 -2.18 26.58 -47.13
C LEU A 19 -3.20 25.93 -46.18
N GLU A 20 -4.33 25.42 -46.68
CA GLU A 20 -5.30 24.68 -45.87
C GLU A 20 -4.71 23.37 -45.33
N ALA A 21 -3.88 22.68 -46.12
CA ALA A 21 -3.17 21.49 -45.66
C ALA A 21 -2.15 21.79 -44.55
N LEU A 22 -1.39 22.89 -44.67
CA LEU A 22 -0.43 23.31 -43.65
C LEU A 22 -1.12 23.76 -42.35
N VAL A 23 -2.23 24.51 -42.46
CA VAL A 23 -3.04 24.89 -41.30
C VAL A 23 -3.64 23.66 -40.63
N GLY A 24 -4.14 22.70 -41.41
CA GLY A 24 -4.65 21.42 -40.90
C GLY A 24 -3.60 20.61 -40.14
N LEU A 25 -2.38 20.52 -40.67
CA LEU A 25 -1.25 19.85 -40.00
C LEU A 25 -0.85 20.56 -38.70
N LEU A 26 -0.84 21.90 -38.70
CA LEU A 26 -0.50 22.68 -37.51
C LEU A 26 -1.54 22.50 -36.39
N LEU A 27 -2.84 22.54 -36.74
CA LEU A 27 -3.92 22.28 -35.80
C LEU A 27 -3.89 20.83 -35.28
N ALA A 28 -3.60 19.86 -36.14
CA ALA A 28 -3.45 18.46 -35.74
C ALA A 28 -2.25 18.26 -34.79
N ALA A 29 -1.12 18.94 -35.04
CA ALA A 29 0.05 18.89 -34.16
C ALA A 29 -0.25 19.48 -32.78
N VAL A 30 -0.90 20.65 -32.72
CA VAL A 30 -1.31 21.28 -31.45
C VAL A 30 -2.34 20.43 -30.70
N ALA A 31 -3.32 19.86 -31.41
CA ALA A 31 -4.31 18.96 -30.81
C ALA A 31 -3.64 17.69 -30.28
N THR A 32 -2.71 17.11 -31.02
CA THR A 32 -1.98 15.90 -30.58
C THR A 32 -1.13 16.18 -29.36
N ALA A 33 -0.43 17.32 -29.31
CA ALA A 33 0.37 17.71 -28.14
C ALA A 33 -0.50 17.89 -26.88
N THR A 34 -1.62 18.61 -26.99
CA THR A 34 -2.53 18.83 -25.85
C THR A 34 -3.21 17.54 -25.37
N ILE A 35 -3.58 16.64 -26.30
CA ILE A 35 -4.11 15.31 -25.96
C ILE A 35 -3.03 14.46 -25.27
N ALA A 36 -1.80 14.46 -25.77
CA ALA A 36 -0.69 13.69 -25.20
C ALA A 36 -0.36 14.16 -23.77
N ASP A 37 -0.32 15.46 -23.52
CA ASP A 37 -0.10 16.02 -22.18
C ASP A 37 -1.24 15.66 -21.22
N THR A 38 -2.49 15.76 -21.69
CA THR A 38 -3.66 15.41 -20.90
C THR A 38 -3.67 13.92 -20.54
N LEU A 39 -3.41 13.05 -21.53
CA LEU A 39 -3.33 11.61 -21.33
C LEU A 39 -2.20 11.24 -20.36
N THR A 40 -1.02 11.86 -20.51
CA THR A 40 0.11 11.67 -19.59
C THR A 40 -0.25 12.09 -18.18
N GLY A 41 -0.95 13.22 -18.01
CA GLY A 41 -1.43 13.70 -16.72
C GLY A 41 -2.46 12.76 -16.08
N ILE A 42 -3.37 12.19 -16.86
CA ILE A 42 -4.35 11.20 -16.39
C ILE A 42 -3.64 9.90 -15.97
N LEU A 43 -2.74 9.38 -16.80
CA LEU A 43 -2.00 8.15 -16.51
C LEU A 43 -1.17 8.27 -15.23
N LYS A 44 -0.48 9.41 -15.04
CA LYS A 44 0.27 9.69 -13.81
C LYS A 44 -0.64 9.70 -12.59
N ARG A 45 -1.80 10.37 -12.65
CA ARG A 45 -2.76 10.37 -11.54
C ARG A 45 -3.32 8.99 -11.24
N SER A 46 -3.71 8.23 -12.26
CA SER A 46 -4.22 6.87 -12.08
C SER A 46 -3.17 5.96 -11.45
N TYR A 47 -1.91 6.10 -11.84
CA TYR A 47 -0.80 5.35 -11.24
C TYR A 47 -0.64 5.67 -9.75
N ILE A 48 -0.59 6.97 -9.40
CA ILE A 48 -0.50 7.43 -8.00
C ILE A 48 -1.66 6.87 -7.18
N THR A 49 -2.90 7.01 -7.66
CA THR A 49 -4.08 6.50 -6.95
C THR A 49 -4.01 4.98 -6.75
N MET A 50 -3.55 4.23 -7.75
CA MET A 50 -3.41 2.78 -7.64
C MET A 50 -2.35 2.37 -6.60
N GLU A 51 -1.20 3.05 -6.56
CA GLU A 51 -0.17 2.75 -5.55
C GLU A 51 -0.64 3.07 -4.13
N VAL A 52 -1.35 4.18 -3.93
CA VAL A 52 -1.94 4.53 -2.63
C VAL A 52 -2.99 3.50 -2.21
N ILE A 53 -3.92 3.14 -3.10
CA ILE A 53 -4.96 2.13 -2.81
C ILE A 53 -4.33 0.77 -2.45
N ARG A 54 -3.31 0.35 -3.20
CA ARG A 54 -2.63 -0.92 -2.95
C ARG A 54 -1.98 -0.94 -1.57
N ALA A 55 -1.25 0.12 -1.23
CA ALA A 55 -0.62 0.24 0.08
C ALA A 55 -1.65 0.29 1.22
N SER A 56 -2.82 0.90 0.99
CA SER A 56 -3.95 0.88 1.93
C SER A 56 -4.51 -0.53 2.12
N ASP A 57 -4.84 -1.25 1.04
CA ASP A 57 -5.40 -2.60 1.09
C ASP A 57 -4.42 -3.59 1.75
N GLU A 58 -3.13 -3.53 1.41
CA GLU A 58 -2.10 -4.36 2.06
C GLU A 58 -2.01 -4.10 3.58
N SER A 59 -2.10 -2.83 3.99
CA SER A 59 -2.04 -2.43 5.41
C SER A 59 -3.31 -2.76 6.18
N GLU A 60 -4.48 -2.60 5.58
CA GLU A 60 -5.77 -2.99 6.16
C GLU A 60 -5.84 -4.51 6.38
N ARG A 61 -5.35 -5.30 5.43
CA ARG A 61 -5.24 -6.76 5.60
C ARG A 61 -4.29 -7.12 6.73
N PHE A 62 -3.17 -6.41 6.86
CA PHE A 62 -2.23 -6.62 7.95
C PHE A 62 -2.87 -6.29 9.31
N ALA A 63 -3.55 -5.14 9.42
CA ALA A 63 -4.30 -4.71 10.61
C ALA A 63 -5.40 -5.68 11.00
N SER A 64 -6.10 -6.24 10.01
CA SER A 64 -7.09 -7.31 10.22
C SER A 64 -6.44 -8.57 10.79
N SER A 65 -5.29 -9.00 10.23
CA SER A 65 -4.57 -10.17 10.74
C SER A 65 -4.08 -9.98 12.18
N PHE A 66 -3.58 -8.79 12.50
CA PHE A 66 -3.19 -8.40 13.85
C PHE A 66 -4.38 -8.48 14.82
N THR A 67 -5.50 -7.87 14.44
CA THR A 67 -6.72 -7.83 15.25
C THR A 67 -7.25 -9.25 15.49
N GLN A 68 -7.18 -10.12 14.47
CA GLN A 68 -7.58 -11.52 14.59
C GLN A 68 -6.67 -12.29 15.53
N ALA A 69 -5.34 -12.18 15.39
CA ALA A 69 -4.37 -12.80 16.28
C ALA A 69 -4.60 -12.36 17.73
N GLY A 70 -4.76 -11.05 17.95
CA GLY A 70 -5.01 -10.50 19.27
C GLY A 70 -6.33 -10.97 19.89
N LYS A 71 -7.38 -11.20 19.09
CA LYS A 71 -8.67 -11.75 19.58
C LYS A 71 -8.59 -13.24 19.92
N ALA A 72 -7.79 -14.00 19.18
CA ALA A 72 -7.64 -15.43 19.39
C ALA A 72 -6.69 -15.75 20.56
N ALA A 73 -5.72 -14.85 20.81
CA ALA A 73 -4.67 -15.05 21.79
C ALA A 73 -5.19 -15.34 23.21
N ILE A 74 -4.60 -16.36 23.83
CA ILE A 74 -4.71 -16.67 25.25
C ILE A 74 -3.65 -15.93 26.07
N HIS A 75 -2.53 -15.57 25.46
CA HIS A 75 -1.42 -14.86 26.07
C HIS A 75 -0.75 -13.94 25.04
N TRP A 76 -0.14 -12.87 25.51
CA TRP A 76 0.57 -11.91 24.67
C TRP A 76 1.67 -11.21 25.45
N ALA A 77 2.69 -10.75 24.74
CA ALA A 77 3.80 -10.01 25.32
C ALA A 77 4.43 -9.07 24.30
N VAL A 78 4.78 -7.86 24.74
CA VAL A 78 5.51 -6.87 23.94
C VAL A 78 6.97 -6.84 24.38
N TYR A 79 7.89 -6.95 23.42
CA TYR A 79 9.33 -6.91 23.62
C TYR A 79 9.91 -5.65 22.96
N PRO A 80 10.99 -5.05 23.51
CA PRO A 80 11.64 -3.89 22.92
C PRO A 80 12.03 -4.11 21.45
N ASP A 81 12.61 -5.27 21.17
CA ASP A 81 13.12 -5.67 19.86
C ASP A 81 13.27 -7.21 19.76
N ARG A 82 13.64 -7.65 18.55
CA ARG A 82 13.90 -9.06 18.23
C ARG A 82 15.02 -9.67 19.05
N ALA A 83 16.10 -8.93 19.30
CA ALA A 83 17.26 -9.47 20.01
C ALA A 83 16.89 -9.80 21.47
N THR A 84 16.09 -8.94 22.09
CA THR A 84 15.58 -9.11 23.44
C THR A 84 14.66 -10.32 23.55
N TYR A 85 13.73 -10.48 22.59
CA TYR A 85 12.88 -11.66 22.51
C TYR A 85 13.70 -12.95 22.33
N LEU A 86 14.69 -12.95 21.45
CA LEU A 86 15.53 -14.14 21.21
C LEU A 86 16.42 -14.51 22.41
N ALA A 87 16.84 -13.51 23.20
CA ALA A 87 17.67 -13.72 24.38
C ALA A 87 16.86 -14.29 25.57
N ASP A 88 15.64 -13.82 25.77
CA ASP A 88 14.74 -14.29 26.81
C ASP A 88 13.26 -14.22 26.36
N PRO A 89 12.76 -15.24 25.65
CA PRO A 89 11.37 -15.30 25.18
C PRO A 89 10.33 -15.40 26.31
N SER A 90 10.77 -15.59 27.55
CA SER A 90 9.90 -15.74 28.73
C SER A 90 9.92 -14.52 29.65
N GLY A 91 10.78 -13.53 29.38
CA GLY A 91 11.01 -12.36 30.21
C GLY A 91 11.21 -11.09 29.38
N ASN A 92 11.72 -10.01 29.98
CA ASN A 92 11.98 -8.72 29.31
C ASN A 92 10.77 -8.11 28.56
N ILE A 93 9.58 -8.35 29.08
CA ILE A 93 8.34 -7.76 28.57
C ILE A 93 8.28 -6.29 28.95
N THR A 94 7.83 -5.45 28.03
CA THR A 94 7.69 -4.00 28.20
C THR A 94 6.29 -3.54 27.85
N ALA A 95 5.94 -2.31 28.25
CA ALA A 95 4.66 -1.73 27.88
C ALA A 95 4.59 -1.27 26.41
N ALA A 96 5.74 -1.11 25.75
CA ALA A 96 5.84 -0.59 24.40
C ALA A 96 7.15 -1.07 23.76
N GLY A 97 7.10 -1.48 22.49
CA GLY A 97 8.23 -2.08 21.82
C GLY A 97 8.00 -2.36 20.33
N ASN A 98 8.99 -2.96 19.68
CA ASN A 98 8.97 -3.24 18.25
C ASN A 98 8.78 -4.72 17.93
N MET A 99 8.53 -5.55 18.95
CA MET A 99 8.15 -6.93 18.75
C MET A 99 6.95 -7.27 19.64
N LEU A 100 5.97 -7.94 19.06
CA LEU A 100 4.78 -8.40 19.75
C LEU A 100 4.57 -9.87 19.47
N VAL A 101 4.25 -10.62 20.51
CA VAL A 101 3.97 -12.05 20.42
C VAL A 101 2.56 -12.29 20.93
N PHE A 102 1.78 -13.02 20.16
CA PHE A 102 0.50 -13.59 20.53
C PHE A 102 0.62 -15.11 20.56
N GLU A 103 0.07 -15.73 21.60
CA GLU A 103 0.00 -17.18 21.72
C GLU A 103 -1.46 -17.59 21.80
N ASP A 104 -1.85 -18.54 20.94
CA ASP A 104 -3.16 -19.18 20.92
C ASP A 104 -2.99 -20.71 21.11
N GLN A 105 -4.05 -21.36 21.56
CA GLN A 105 -4.14 -22.81 21.66
C GLN A 105 -5.33 -23.29 20.82
N LEU A 106 -5.02 -24.04 19.77
CA LEU A 106 -6.02 -24.66 18.90
C LEU A 106 -6.85 -25.72 19.66
N PRO A 107 -8.05 -26.08 19.17
CA PRO A 107 -8.91 -27.06 19.84
C PRO A 107 -8.28 -28.45 20.04
N ASP A 108 -7.27 -28.79 19.25
CA ASP A 108 -6.49 -30.02 19.35
C ASP A 108 -5.34 -29.95 20.38
N GLY A 109 -5.17 -28.80 21.04
CA GLY A 109 -4.13 -28.54 22.03
C GLY A 109 -2.83 -27.99 21.45
N THR A 110 -2.71 -27.86 20.13
CA THR A 110 -1.52 -27.31 19.47
C THR A 110 -1.37 -25.83 19.79
N LEU A 111 -0.16 -25.42 20.23
CA LEU A 111 0.17 -24.02 20.43
C LEU A 111 0.49 -23.36 19.09
N LEU A 112 -0.15 -22.21 18.83
CA LEU A 112 0.09 -21.34 17.70
C LEU A 112 0.68 -20.05 18.22
N THR A 113 1.88 -19.70 17.76
CA THR A 113 2.53 -18.43 18.12
C THR A 113 2.50 -17.50 16.92
N GLU A 114 1.91 -16.32 17.05
CA GLU A 114 2.01 -15.27 16.04
C GLU A 114 2.96 -14.18 16.52
N LEU A 115 3.95 -13.85 15.70
CA LEU A 115 4.93 -12.82 16.03
C LEU A 115 4.80 -11.68 15.03
N PHE A 116 4.78 -10.46 15.55
CA PHE A 116 4.77 -9.24 14.77
C PHE A 116 6.07 -8.48 15.09
N GLU A 117 6.83 -8.14 14.06
CA GLU A 117 8.13 -7.47 14.19
C GLU A 117 8.14 -6.21 13.35
N PHE A 118 8.46 -5.08 13.98
CA PHE A 118 8.78 -3.85 13.29
C PHE A 118 10.30 -3.66 13.27
N ASP A 119 10.88 -3.54 12.09
CA ASP A 119 12.29 -3.19 11.91
C ASP A 119 12.41 -1.73 11.43
N PRO A 120 12.80 -0.79 12.32
CA PRO A 120 12.95 0.61 11.96
C PRO A 120 14.14 0.89 11.01
N LEU A 121 15.11 -0.02 10.91
CA LEU A 121 16.26 0.13 10.01
C LEU A 121 15.95 -0.39 8.61
N ALA A 122 15.23 -1.50 8.52
CA ALA A 122 14.76 -2.04 7.25
C ALA A 122 13.48 -1.37 6.74
N HIS A 123 12.80 -0.57 7.57
CA HIS A 123 11.50 0.03 7.29
C HIS A 123 10.43 -1.01 6.96
N THR A 124 10.38 -2.09 7.75
CA THR A 124 9.45 -3.20 7.51
C THR A 124 8.62 -3.55 8.73
N LEU A 125 7.42 -4.07 8.47
CA LEU A 125 6.56 -4.67 9.47
C LEU A 125 6.22 -6.09 9.02
N ALA A 126 6.73 -7.08 9.74
CA ALA A 126 6.61 -8.49 9.39
C ALA A 126 5.69 -9.23 10.36
N ARG A 127 4.99 -10.25 9.84
CA ARG A 127 4.25 -11.24 10.62
C ARG A 127 4.85 -12.62 10.39
N PHE A 128 5.11 -13.31 11.47
CA PHE A 128 5.61 -14.68 11.50
C PHE A 128 4.63 -15.58 12.24
N GLN A 129 4.69 -16.88 11.93
CA GLN A 129 3.88 -17.89 12.59
C GLN A 129 4.79 -19.01 13.11
N ASN A 130 4.67 -19.38 14.38
CA ASN A 130 5.44 -20.38 15.13
C ASN A 130 6.94 -20.09 15.28
N SER A 131 7.60 -19.49 14.28
CA SER A 131 9.00 -19.10 14.34
C SER A 131 9.30 -17.91 13.44
N LEU A 132 10.37 -17.17 13.76
CA LEU A 132 10.88 -16.05 12.95
C LEU A 132 11.44 -16.45 11.57
N SER A 133 11.38 -17.73 11.21
CA SER A 133 11.73 -18.23 9.87
C SER A 133 10.50 -18.50 8.99
N GLN A 134 9.29 -18.45 9.56
CA GLN A 134 8.04 -18.70 8.86
C GLN A 134 7.29 -17.38 8.66
N GLU A 135 7.81 -16.53 7.77
CA GLU A 135 7.16 -15.27 7.39
C GLU A 135 5.84 -15.54 6.67
N ARG A 136 4.79 -14.83 7.08
CA ARG A 136 3.43 -14.93 6.51
C ARG A 136 3.06 -13.69 5.71
N SER A 137 3.52 -12.52 6.15
CA SER A 137 3.31 -11.26 5.47
C SER A 137 4.37 -10.25 5.86
N LEU A 138 4.71 -9.37 4.92
CA LEU A 138 5.68 -8.31 5.08
C LEU A 138 5.11 -7.03 4.46
N LEU A 139 5.09 -5.96 5.24
CA LEU A 139 4.87 -4.61 4.74
C LEU A 139 6.22 -3.88 4.62
N ASN A 140 6.34 -3.05 3.60
CA ASN A 140 7.53 -2.26 3.30
C ASN A 140 7.23 -0.77 3.41
N ASN A 141 8.30 0.03 3.51
CA ASN A 141 8.25 1.47 3.68
C ASN A 141 7.43 1.87 4.91
N ILE A 142 7.61 1.14 6.00
CA ILE A 142 6.93 1.41 7.26
C ILE A 142 7.82 2.28 8.13
N VAL A 143 7.23 3.32 8.72
CA VAL A 143 7.86 4.19 9.69
C VAL A 143 7.01 4.28 10.96
N TYR A 144 7.59 4.83 12.02
CA TYR A 144 6.83 5.14 13.22
C TYR A 144 5.74 6.16 12.92
N SER A 145 4.55 5.92 13.47
CA SER A 145 3.51 6.93 13.50
C SER A 145 3.93 8.14 14.31
N ALA A 146 3.43 9.30 13.90
CA ALA A 146 3.79 10.57 14.51
C ALA A 146 3.56 10.53 16.03
N GLY A 147 4.59 10.94 16.80
CA GLY A 147 4.54 10.97 18.25
C GLY A 147 4.76 9.62 18.95
N ARG A 148 5.04 8.54 18.21
CA ARG A 148 5.36 7.22 18.78
C ARG A 148 6.82 6.85 18.53
N THR A 149 7.41 6.13 19.48
CA THR A 149 8.79 5.60 19.41
C THR A 149 8.82 4.07 19.30
N SER A 150 7.66 3.43 19.23
CA SER A 150 7.48 2.00 19.12
C SER A 150 6.26 1.69 18.26
N ALA A 151 6.29 0.55 17.56
CA ALA A 151 5.16 0.12 16.73
C ALA A 151 4.05 -0.51 17.57
N PHE A 152 4.41 -1.21 18.65
CA PHE A 152 3.49 -1.88 19.55
C PHE A 152 3.46 -1.22 20.92
N GLY A 153 2.30 -1.30 21.57
CA GLY A 153 2.10 -0.84 22.92
C GLY A 153 0.94 -1.53 23.61
N GLN A 154 0.81 -1.29 24.91
CA GLN A 154 -0.35 -1.68 25.69
C GLN A 154 -0.97 -0.45 26.35
N ASP A 155 -2.31 -0.39 26.37
CA ASP A 155 -3.05 0.59 27.15
C ASP A 155 -4.32 -0.05 27.69
N LEU A 156 -4.56 0.09 28.99
CA LEU A 156 -5.73 -0.48 29.69
C LEU A 156 -6.00 -1.98 29.40
N GLY A 157 -4.95 -2.76 29.15
CA GLY A 157 -5.06 -4.19 28.82
C GLY A 157 -5.38 -4.49 27.36
N LEU A 158 -5.51 -3.46 26.51
CA LEU A 158 -5.59 -3.59 25.06
C LEU A 158 -4.20 -3.50 24.45
N VAL A 159 -3.91 -4.42 23.56
CA VAL A 159 -2.69 -4.36 22.74
C VAL A 159 -2.98 -3.45 21.55
N GLN A 160 -2.10 -2.50 21.32
CA GLN A 160 -2.22 -1.53 20.23
C GLN A 160 -1.02 -1.66 19.31
N ALA A 161 -1.26 -1.51 18.01
CA ALA A 161 -0.23 -1.38 17.00
C ALA A 161 -0.51 -0.13 16.17
N HIS A 162 0.53 0.65 15.93
CA HIS A 162 0.45 1.87 15.14
C HIS A 162 1.66 1.91 14.22
N TRP A 163 1.42 2.14 12.94
CA TRP A 163 2.48 2.30 11.97
C TRP A 163 2.03 3.24 10.86
N THR A 164 3.00 3.82 10.16
CA THR A 164 2.72 4.70 9.03
C THR A 164 3.36 4.12 7.80
N VAL A 165 2.59 4.00 6.72
CA VAL A 165 3.11 3.64 5.42
C VAL A 165 3.62 4.90 4.74
N GLN A 166 4.91 4.91 4.42
CA GLN A 166 5.57 5.95 3.65
C GLN A 166 5.57 5.57 2.18
N ASN A 167 4.65 6.13 1.40
CA ASN A 167 4.74 6.07 -0.06
C ASN A 167 5.37 7.39 -0.59
N ASN A 168 5.87 7.37 -1.83
CA ASN A 168 6.44 8.53 -2.51
C ASN A 168 5.48 9.72 -2.65
N TYR A 169 4.17 9.52 -2.40
CA TYR A 169 3.14 10.54 -2.58
C TYR A 169 2.37 10.89 -1.30
N GLU A 170 2.34 9.99 -0.31
CA GLU A 170 1.50 10.14 0.88
C GLU A 170 2.06 9.34 2.07
N LEU A 171 1.84 9.87 3.27
CA LEU A 171 2.00 9.16 4.54
C LEU A 171 0.62 8.72 5.00
N MET A 172 0.43 7.42 5.24
CA MET A 172 -0.83 6.85 5.68
C MET A 172 -0.67 6.20 7.05
N ASP A 173 -1.37 6.72 8.04
CA ASP A 173 -1.36 6.19 9.40
C ASP A 173 -2.35 5.02 9.53
N PHE A 174 -1.88 3.90 10.09
CA PHE A 174 -2.69 2.73 10.37
C PHE A 174 -2.61 2.37 11.84
N GLU A 175 -3.73 1.87 12.35
CA GLU A 175 -3.86 1.42 13.73
C GLU A 175 -4.57 0.08 13.76
N ALA A 176 -4.10 -0.80 14.64
CA ALA A 176 -4.75 -2.07 14.91
C ALA A 176 -4.81 -2.33 16.41
N TYR A 177 -5.90 -2.96 16.85
CA TYR A 177 -6.19 -3.17 18.25
C TYR A 177 -6.51 -4.65 18.49
N GLY A 178 -5.88 -5.23 19.50
CA GLY A 178 -6.13 -6.58 19.97
C GLY A 178 -6.68 -6.52 21.39
N ASN A 179 -7.82 -7.17 21.63
CA ASN A 179 -8.25 -7.50 22.98
C ASN A 179 -8.12 -9.02 23.16
N PRO A 180 -7.09 -9.49 23.87
CA PRO A 180 -6.92 -10.90 24.21
C PRO A 180 -8.02 -11.33 25.17
N LEU A 181 -9.16 -11.70 24.61
CA LEU A 181 -10.37 -12.06 25.34
C LEU A 181 -10.36 -13.55 25.69
N ARG A 182 -9.40 -13.96 26.51
CA ARG A 182 -9.45 -15.23 27.26
C ARG A 182 -8.70 -15.14 28.59
N MET A 183 -8.90 -14.09 29.38
CA MET A 183 -8.68 -14.22 30.83
C MET A 183 -9.85 -15.04 31.38
N ARG A 184 -9.61 -16.34 31.62
CA ARG A 184 -10.48 -17.17 32.46
C ARG A 184 -10.32 -16.79 33.92
#